data_AF-A0A438XNY5-F1
#
_entry.id   AF-A0A438XNY5-F1
#
_cell.length_a   1.000
_cell.length_b   1.000
_cell.length_c   1.000
_cell.angle_alpha   90.00
_cell.angle_beta   90.00
_cell.angle_gamma   90.00
#
_symmetry.space_group_name_H-M   'P 1'
#
loop_
_entity.id
_entity.type
_entity.pdbx_description
1 polymer ?
#
loop_
_entity_poly.entity_id
_entity_poly.type
_entity_poly.pdbx_seq_one_letter_code
_entity_poly.pdbx_strand_id
1 'polypeptide(L)'
;LNYTGNRRDAFTIAHEFGHMIHQELSKKQGVLNMDTPLTTAETASVFSEMLFFEHLKKGLKQDELLFMLAGKLEDIFSTLFRQVVMTNFERRIHEMDEELDTKDFDRIWFEENQRMFEKSVKLTKNYHLWWSYIPHFIHSPFYCYAYSYGQLLTLALYGLYKKSDAKEFVKTYTEFLSLGGSKSPKELVSMFGFDIDSKEFWEIGMQEVRHLLEEFERLLACKEN
;
A
#
# COMPACT_ATOMS: atom_id res chain seq x y z
N LEU A 1 -7.64 16.87 11.06
CA LEU A 1 -6.85 16.14 12.08
C LEU A 1 -7.59 16.16 13.40
N ASN A 2 -7.78 14.99 14.04
CA ASN A 2 -8.26 14.89 15.41
C ASN A 2 -7.08 14.45 16.29
N TYR A 3 -6.41 15.41 16.92
CA TYR A 3 -5.18 15.18 17.67
C TYR A 3 -5.48 14.79 19.12
N THR A 4 -4.93 13.64 19.55
CA THR A 4 -5.12 13.10 20.91
C THR A 4 -3.80 12.86 21.65
N GLY A 5 -2.67 13.24 21.07
CA GLY A 5 -1.34 13.14 21.66
C GLY A 5 -0.70 11.76 21.59
N ASN A 6 -1.22 10.86 20.74
CA ASN A 6 -0.69 9.50 20.62
C ASN A 6 0.18 9.32 19.36
N ARG A 7 0.92 8.22 19.28
CA ARG A 7 1.83 7.92 18.16
C ARG A 7 1.12 7.91 16.80
N ARG A 8 -0.13 7.42 16.73
CA ARG A 8 -0.93 7.40 15.50
C ARG A 8 -1.11 8.81 14.95
N ASP A 9 -1.30 9.80 15.82
CA ASP A 9 -1.47 11.18 15.39
C ASP A 9 -0.22 11.71 14.68
N ALA A 10 0.98 11.29 15.11
CA ALA A 10 2.23 11.68 14.46
C ALA A 10 2.36 11.07 13.06
N PHE A 11 1.94 9.81 12.88
CA PHE A 11 1.86 9.19 11.56
C PHE A 11 0.81 9.87 10.67
N THR A 12 -0.37 10.20 11.21
CA THR A 12 -1.39 10.97 10.47
C THR A 12 -0.85 12.33 10.05
N ILE A 13 -0.10 13.03 10.91
CA ILE A 13 0.55 14.29 10.51
C ILE A 13 1.53 14.05 9.37
N ALA A 14 2.40 13.04 9.46
CA ALA A 14 3.34 12.70 8.39
C ALA A 14 2.60 12.38 7.06
N HIS A 15 1.50 11.64 7.13
CA HIS A 15 0.63 11.32 6.01
C HIS A 15 0.08 12.58 5.33
N GLU A 16 -0.57 13.45 6.09
CA GLU A 16 -1.16 14.70 5.58
C GLU A 16 -0.09 15.66 5.03
N PHE A 17 1.11 15.69 5.63
CA PHE A 17 2.24 16.45 5.07
C PHE A 17 2.65 15.95 3.68
N GLY A 18 2.60 14.64 3.45
CA GLY A 18 2.85 14.08 2.12
C GLY A 18 1.82 14.55 1.09
N HIS A 19 0.52 14.53 1.42
CA HIS A 19 -0.52 15.09 0.55
C HIS A 19 -0.33 16.57 0.29
N MET A 20 -0.04 17.35 1.35
CA MET A 20 0.22 18.78 1.23
C MET A 20 1.37 19.07 0.25
N ILE A 21 2.49 18.35 0.38
CA ILE A 21 3.64 18.47 -0.53
C ILE A 21 3.23 18.11 -1.97
N HIS A 22 2.49 17.02 -2.14
CA HIS A 22 2.05 16.57 -3.47
C HIS A 22 1.18 17.63 -4.15
N GLN A 23 0.16 18.14 -3.46
CA GLN A 23 -0.76 19.16 -3.98
C GLN A 23 -0.04 20.49 -4.28
N GLU A 24 0.87 20.90 -3.41
CA GLU A 24 1.63 22.13 -3.60
C GLU A 24 2.56 22.05 -4.82
N LEU A 25 3.14 20.87 -5.10
CA LEU A 25 3.98 20.65 -6.27
C LEU A 25 3.16 20.50 -7.56
N SER A 26 2.01 19.82 -7.51
CA SER A 26 1.18 19.51 -8.67
C SER A 26 0.30 20.68 -9.12
N LYS A 27 0.07 21.70 -8.27
CA LYS A 27 -0.78 22.87 -8.61
C LYS A 27 -0.41 23.55 -9.93
N LYS A 28 0.86 23.47 -10.34
CA LYS A 28 1.34 24.05 -11.61
C LYS A 28 0.73 23.40 -12.86
N GLN A 29 0.15 22.20 -12.75
CA GLN A 29 -0.51 21.48 -13.84
C GLN A 29 -1.90 22.05 -14.17
N GLY A 30 -2.41 22.96 -13.33
CA GLY A 30 -3.75 23.54 -13.47
C GLY A 30 -4.86 22.64 -12.92
N VAL A 31 -6.06 23.21 -12.76
CA VAL A 31 -7.18 22.61 -12.03
C VAL A 31 -7.58 21.22 -12.54
N LEU A 32 -7.44 20.95 -13.85
CA LEU A 32 -7.84 19.67 -14.44
C LEU A 32 -6.85 18.53 -14.16
N ASN A 33 -5.58 18.85 -13.87
CA ASN A 33 -4.49 17.87 -13.79
C ASN A 33 -3.70 17.93 -12.49
N MET A 34 -3.99 18.88 -11.59
CA MET A 34 -3.31 19.00 -10.30
C MET A 34 -3.66 17.84 -9.36
N ASP A 35 -4.89 17.32 -9.47
CA ASP A 35 -5.33 16.17 -8.69
C ASP A 35 -4.75 14.88 -9.26
N THR A 36 -4.60 13.90 -8.38
CA THR A 36 -3.97 12.62 -8.71
C THR A 36 -5.03 11.53 -8.83
N PRO A 37 -4.86 10.57 -9.75
CA PRO A 37 -5.68 9.37 -9.74
C PRO A 37 -5.41 8.59 -8.45
N LEU A 38 -6.41 7.81 -8.03
CA LEU A 38 -6.36 6.99 -6.82
C LEU A 38 -5.09 6.12 -6.71
N THR A 39 -4.60 5.63 -7.84
CA THR A 39 -3.40 4.79 -7.93
C THR A 39 -2.11 5.50 -7.54
N THR A 40 -2.08 6.83 -7.56
CA THR A 40 -0.90 7.64 -7.17
C THR A 40 -1.17 8.64 -6.05
N ALA A 41 -2.43 8.76 -5.59
CA ALA A 41 -2.83 9.72 -4.55
C ALA A 41 -2.08 9.50 -3.23
N GLU A 42 -1.88 8.25 -2.84
CA GLU A 42 -1.21 7.87 -1.60
C GLU A 42 0.32 7.83 -1.70
N THR A 43 0.89 8.08 -2.89
CA THR A 43 2.33 7.90 -3.10
C THR A 43 3.16 8.82 -2.22
N ALA A 44 2.73 10.07 -2.02
CA ALA A 44 3.47 11.04 -1.22
C ALA A 44 3.23 10.85 0.28
N SER A 45 2.00 10.58 0.68
CA SER A 45 1.59 10.38 2.07
C SER A 45 2.25 9.15 2.68
N VAL A 46 2.17 8.00 2.01
CA VAL A 46 2.78 6.76 2.47
C VAL A 46 4.31 6.85 2.44
N PHE A 47 4.91 7.51 1.44
CA PHE A 47 6.37 7.72 1.40
C PHE A 47 6.84 8.58 2.58
N SER A 48 6.10 9.65 2.90
CA SER A 48 6.36 10.49 4.07
C SER A 48 6.30 9.69 5.38
N GLU A 49 5.30 8.81 5.53
CA GLU A 49 5.24 7.89 6.68
C GLU A 49 6.45 6.93 6.73
N MET A 50 6.92 6.42 5.59
CA MET A 50 8.11 5.56 5.54
C MET A 50 9.36 6.31 6.02
N LEU A 51 9.55 7.56 5.60
CA LEU A 51 10.64 8.41 6.07
C LEU A 51 10.53 8.69 7.58
N PHE A 52 9.33 9.03 8.05
CA PHE A 52 9.07 9.29 9.46
C PHE A 52 9.31 8.06 10.33
N PHE A 53 8.86 6.89 9.88
CA PHE A 53 9.11 5.61 10.52
C PHE A 53 10.61 5.35 10.69
N GLU A 54 11.41 5.44 9.62
CA GLU A 54 12.86 5.24 9.72
C GLU A 54 13.56 6.27 10.61
N HIS A 55 13.05 7.49 10.65
CA HIS A 55 13.56 8.49 11.59
C HIS A 55 13.30 8.07 13.04
N LEU A 56 12.07 7.66 13.37
CA LEU A 56 11.69 7.22 14.71
C LEU A 56 12.47 6.00 15.19
N LYS A 57 12.68 5.01 14.32
CA LYS A 57 13.42 3.77 14.66
C LYS A 57 14.75 4.02 15.36
N LYS A 58 15.46 5.09 15.01
CA LYS A 58 16.80 5.42 15.53
C LYS A 58 16.81 5.70 17.05
N GLY A 59 15.67 6.08 17.62
CA GLY A 59 15.55 6.45 19.03
C GLY A 59 14.69 5.50 19.87
N LEU A 60 14.10 4.48 19.27
CA LEU A 60 13.16 3.59 19.97
C LEU A 60 13.90 2.45 20.67
N LYS A 61 13.37 2.06 21.84
CA LYS A 61 13.79 0.82 22.49
C LYS A 61 13.30 -0.39 21.70
N GLN A 62 13.93 -1.53 21.90
CA GLN A 62 13.60 -2.78 21.19
C GLN A 62 12.11 -3.14 21.29
N ASP A 63 11.52 -3.07 22.49
CA ASP A 63 10.10 -3.38 22.67
C ASP A 63 9.18 -2.41 21.90
N GLU A 64 9.49 -1.12 21.94
CA GLU A 64 8.70 -0.09 21.26
C GLU A 64 8.79 -0.24 19.73
N LEU A 65 9.98 -0.57 19.23
CA LEU A 65 10.25 -0.87 17.84
C LEU A 65 9.49 -2.12 17.38
N LEU A 66 9.48 -3.19 18.18
CA LEU A 66 8.72 -4.42 17.89
C LEU A 66 7.23 -4.12 17.70
N PHE A 67 6.61 -3.38 18.63
CA PHE A 67 5.21 -2.98 18.51
C PHE A 67 4.94 -2.08 17.30
N MET A 68 5.90 -1.23 16.92
CA MET A 68 5.77 -0.37 15.75
C MET A 68 5.86 -1.16 14.44
N LEU A 69 6.79 -2.11 14.36
CA LEU A 69 6.93 -3.03 13.23
C LEU A 69 5.68 -3.90 13.05
N ALA A 70 5.14 -4.45 14.14
CA ALA A 70 3.91 -5.23 14.10
C ALA A 70 2.73 -4.44 13.51
N GLY A 71 2.51 -3.21 13.99
CA GLY A 71 1.45 -2.34 13.48
C GLY A 71 1.64 -2.03 11.99
N LYS A 72 2.87 -1.71 11.58
CA LYS A 72 3.17 -1.40 10.17
C LYS A 72 2.98 -2.62 9.25
N LEU A 73 3.36 -3.81 9.70
CA LEU A 73 3.13 -5.05 8.95
C LEU A 73 1.64 -5.36 8.82
N GLU A 74 0.85 -5.13 9.87
CA GLU A 74 -0.62 -5.26 9.83
C GLU A 74 -1.25 -4.26 8.85
N ASP A 75 -0.80 -3.00 8.87
CA ASP A 75 -1.28 -1.96 7.94
C ASP A 75 -0.95 -2.33 6.48
N ILE A 76 0.28 -2.80 6.21
CA ILE A 76 0.69 -3.30 4.90
C ILE A 76 -0.17 -4.51 4.51
N PHE A 77 -0.41 -5.45 5.42
CA PHE A 77 -1.25 -6.62 5.14
C PHE A 77 -2.67 -6.22 4.72
N SER A 78 -3.27 -5.27 5.44
CA SER A 78 -4.61 -4.76 5.17
C SER A 78 -4.72 -3.98 3.86
N THR A 79 -3.69 -3.22 3.49
CA THR A 79 -3.73 -2.33 2.29
C THR A 79 -3.17 -2.99 1.03
N LEU A 80 -2.32 -4.01 1.17
CA LEU A 80 -1.74 -4.76 0.06
C LEU A 80 -2.45 -6.10 -0.15
N PHE A 81 -2.21 -7.07 0.73
CA PHE A 81 -2.63 -8.46 0.52
C PHE A 81 -4.16 -8.62 0.52
N ARG A 82 -4.83 -8.01 1.51
CA ARG A 82 -6.30 -8.07 1.60
C ARG A 82 -6.99 -7.41 0.40
N GLN A 83 -6.43 -6.30 -0.10
CA GLN A 83 -6.96 -5.61 -1.28
C GLN A 83 -6.74 -6.40 -2.58
N VAL A 84 -5.61 -7.12 -2.70
CA VAL A 84 -5.38 -8.07 -3.81
C VAL A 84 -6.43 -9.18 -3.81
N VAL A 85 -6.76 -9.75 -2.65
CA VAL A 85 -7.82 -10.77 -2.55
C VAL A 85 -9.18 -10.22 -2.94
N MET A 86 -9.54 -9.02 -2.46
CA MET A 86 -10.79 -8.35 -2.85
C MET A 86 -10.85 -8.11 -4.37
N THR A 87 -9.73 -7.70 -4.97
CA THR A 87 -9.63 -7.51 -6.42
C THR A 87 -9.77 -8.83 -7.18
N ASN A 88 -9.12 -9.90 -6.72
CA ASN A 88 -9.21 -11.22 -7.36
C ASN A 88 -10.63 -11.80 -7.26
N PHE A 89 -11.29 -11.62 -6.12
CA PHE A 89 -12.69 -11.96 -5.94
C PHE A 89 -13.55 -11.21 -6.95
N GLU A 90 -13.39 -9.88 -7.04
CA GLU A 90 -14.16 -9.04 -7.94
C GLU A 90 -13.91 -9.39 -9.42
N ARG A 91 -12.67 -9.68 -9.80
CA ARG A 91 -12.34 -10.17 -11.14
C ARG A 91 -13.06 -11.47 -11.46
N ARG A 92 -13.00 -12.46 -10.56
CA ARG A 92 -13.62 -13.77 -10.80
C ARG A 92 -15.13 -13.69 -10.93
N ILE A 93 -15.81 -12.85 -10.16
CA ILE A 93 -17.27 -12.70 -10.28
C ILE A 93 -17.66 -12.01 -11.59
N HIS A 94 -16.86 -11.03 -12.08
CA HIS A 94 -17.14 -10.31 -13.32
C HIS A 94 -16.70 -11.09 -14.58
N GLU A 95 -15.81 -12.07 -14.45
CA GLU A 95 -15.38 -12.96 -15.54
C GLU A 95 -16.41 -14.09 -15.82
N MET A 96 -17.44 -14.25 -14.99
CA MET A 96 -18.47 -15.28 -15.18
C MET A 96 -19.62 -14.75 -16.04
N ASP A 97 -19.97 -15.50 -17.10
CA ASP A 97 -21.02 -15.15 -18.05
C ASP A 97 -22.44 -15.52 -17.56
N GLU A 98 -22.55 -16.32 -16.49
CA GLU A 98 -23.81 -16.82 -15.93
C GLU A 98 -24.28 -15.98 -14.74
N GLU A 99 -25.60 -15.99 -14.47
CA GLU A 99 -26.16 -15.35 -13.27
C GLU A 99 -25.67 -16.06 -12.01
N LEU A 100 -25.03 -15.31 -11.11
CA LEU A 100 -24.48 -15.84 -9.86
C LEU A 100 -25.50 -15.78 -8.72
N ASP A 101 -25.62 -16.88 -7.98
CA ASP A 101 -26.37 -16.91 -6.73
C ASP A 101 -25.45 -16.59 -5.52
N THR A 102 -26.04 -16.41 -4.33
CA THR A 102 -25.28 -16.12 -3.10
C THR A 102 -24.23 -17.19 -2.78
N LYS A 103 -24.46 -18.46 -3.11
CA LYS A 103 -23.50 -19.54 -2.83
C LYS A 103 -22.29 -19.46 -3.74
N ASP A 104 -22.43 -18.95 -4.95
CA ASP A 104 -21.29 -18.69 -5.84
C ASP A 104 -20.38 -17.60 -5.26
N PHE A 105 -20.95 -16.47 -4.81
CA PHE A 105 -20.18 -15.42 -4.13
C PHE A 105 -19.48 -15.97 -2.87
N ASP A 106 -20.21 -16.69 -2.02
CA ASP A 106 -19.67 -17.31 -0.79
C ASP A 106 -18.50 -18.26 -1.06
N ARG A 107 -18.60 -19.04 -2.14
CA ARG A 107 -17.57 -19.98 -2.57
C ARG A 107 -16.34 -19.25 -3.11
N ILE A 108 -16.52 -18.32 -4.05
CA ILE A 108 -15.41 -17.59 -4.67
C ILE A 108 -14.68 -16.75 -3.61
N TRP A 109 -15.41 -16.07 -2.73
CA TRP A 109 -14.84 -15.29 -1.64
C TRP A 109 -13.96 -16.15 -0.73
N PHE A 110 -14.47 -17.31 -0.32
CA PHE A 110 -13.72 -18.24 0.52
C PHE A 110 -12.48 -18.78 -0.19
N GLU A 111 -12.60 -19.18 -1.46
CA GLU A 111 -11.48 -19.69 -2.26
C GLU A 111 -10.34 -18.66 -2.39
N GLU A 112 -10.66 -17.40 -2.70
CA GLU A 112 -9.63 -16.36 -2.85
C GLU A 112 -8.94 -16.02 -1.52
N ASN A 113 -9.70 -15.96 -0.42
CA ASN A 113 -9.09 -15.76 0.90
C ASN A 113 -8.26 -16.97 1.34
N GLN A 114 -8.71 -18.19 1.05
CA GLN A 114 -7.99 -19.41 1.36
C GLN A 114 -6.66 -19.51 0.59
N ARG A 115 -6.58 -18.95 -0.63
CA ARG A 115 -5.34 -18.83 -1.40
C ARG A 115 -4.35 -17.86 -0.75
N MET A 116 -4.81 -16.71 -0.26
CA MET A 116 -3.93 -15.75 0.42
C MET A 116 -3.36 -16.29 1.74
N PHE A 117 -4.20 -16.93 2.55
CA PHE A 117 -3.77 -17.42 3.87
C PHE A 117 -3.08 -18.78 3.81
N GLU A 118 -3.33 -19.59 2.78
CA GLU A 118 -2.85 -20.97 2.70
C GLU A 118 -3.06 -21.75 4.01
N LYS A 119 -1.99 -22.26 4.64
CA LYS A 119 -2.05 -23.01 5.90
C LYS A 119 -1.90 -22.14 7.15
N SER A 120 -1.68 -20.83 7.00
CA SER A 120 -1.41 -19.92 8.13
C SER A 120 -2.65 -19.64 8.98
N VAL A 121 -3.84 -19.66 8.37
CA VAL A 121 -5.11 -19.35 9.05
C VAL A 121 -6.19 -20.36 8.65
N LYS A 122 -6.93 -20.86 9.64
CA LYS A 122 -8.13 -21.67 9.41
C LYS A 122 -9.35 -20.77 9.30
N LEU A 123 -9.87 -20.59 8.09
CA LEU A 123 -11.11 -19.84 7.87
C LEU A 123 -12.31 -20.56 8.47
N THR A 124 -13.17 -19.80 9.16
CA THR A 124 -14.38 -20.35 9.80
C THR A 124 -15.56 -20.38 8.83
N LYS A 125 -16.59 -21.17 9.16
CA LYS A 125 -17.81 -21.27 8.35
C LYS A 125 -18.49 -19.91 8.08
N ASN A 126 -18.43 -18.97 9.01
CA ASN A 126 -19.07 -17.67 8.83
C ASN A 126 -18.29 -16.74 7.90
N TYR A 127 -17.05 -17.08 7.55
CA TYR A 127 -16.19 -16.25 6.71
C TYR A 127 -16.65 -16.22 5.24
N HIS A 128 -17.44 -17.21 4.81
CA HIS A 128 -18.02 -17.28 3.47
C HIS A 128 -18.83 -16.02 3.11
N LEU A 129 -19.56 -15.45 4.06
CA LEU A 129 -20.48 -14.32 3.84
C LEU A 129 -19.79 -12.95 3.91
N TRP A 130 -18.48 -12.89 4.18
CA TRP A 130 -17.80 -11.62 4.49
C TRP A 130 -17.66 -10.67 3.30
N TRP A 131 -17.84 -11.16 2.06
CA TRP A 131 -17.90 -10.27 0.90
C TRP A 131 -19.08 -9.28 0.98
N SER A 132 -20.17 -9.65 1.65
CA SER A 132 -21.45 -8.92 1.58
C SER A 132 -21.46 -7.58 2.33
N TYR A 133 -20.53 -7.35 3.25
CA TYR A 133 -20.43 -6.08 3.98
C TYR A 133 -19.46 -5.09 3.34
N ILE A 134 -18.74 -5.49 2.28
CA ILE A 134 -17.71 -4.67 1.66
C ILE A 134 -18.39 -3.73 0.64
N PRO A 135 -18.51 -2.43 0.94
CA PRO A 135 -19.29 -1.50 0.11
C PRO A 135 -18.64 -1.25 -1.26
N HIS A 136 -17.32 -1.41 -1.37
CA HIS A 136 -16.57 -1.11 -2.58
C HIS A 136 -17.03 -1.96 -3.78
N PHE A 137 -17.42 -3.22 -3.56
CA PHE A 137 -17.91 -4.09 -4.64
C PHE A 137 -19.21 -3.59 -5.30
N ILE A 138 -19.98 -2.75 -4.60
CA ILE A 138 -21.27 -2.23 -5.10
C ILE A 138 -21.12 -0.81 -5.60
N HIS A 139 -20.43 0.04 -4.82
CA HIS A 139 -20.41 1.48 -5.06
C HIS A 139 -19.21 1.94 -5.88
N SER A 140 -18.15 1.14 -5.96
CA SER A 140 -16.90 1.54 -6.64
C SER A 140 -16.18 0.30 -7.20
N PRO A 141 -16.71 -0.31 -8.28
CA PRO A 141 -16.13 -1.52 -8.83
C PRO A 141 -14.64 -1.35 -9.18
N PHE A 142 -13.83 -2.36 -8.87
CA PHE A 142 -12.38 -2.44 -9.05
C PHE A 142 -11.55 -1.38 -8.31
N TYR A 143 -12.16 -0.68 -7.35
CA TYR A 143 -11.47 0.34 -6.55
C TYR A 143 -10.37 -0.25 -5.64
N CYS A 144 -10.59 -1.45 -5.09
CA CYS A 144 -9.65 -2.11 -4.18
C CYS A 144 -8.25 -2.30 -4.79
N TYR A 145 -8.16 -2.54 -6.10
CA TYR A 145 -6.88 -2.69 -6.79
C TYR A 145 -5.95 -1.50 -6.56
N ALA A 146 -6.50 -0.28 -6.60
CA ALA A 146 -5.71 0.94 -6.51
C ALA A 146 -4.99 1.09 -5.17
N TYR A 147 -5.55 0.57 -4.07
CA TYR A 147 -4.86 0.53 -2.78
C TYR A 147 -3.62 -0.35 -2.83
N SER A 148 -3.77 -1.60 -3.30
CA SER A 148 -2.64 -2.53 -3.41
C SER A 148 -1.56 -2.01 -4.35
N TYR A 149 -1.98 -1.43 -5.48
CA TYR A 149 -1.11 -0.80 -6.45
C TYR A 149 -0.35 0.39 -5.83
N GLY A 150 -1.07 1.33 -5.20
CA GLY A 150 -0.47 2.54 -4.63
C GLY A 150 0.50 2.23 -3.49
N GLN A 151 0.12 1.30 -2.61
CA GLN A 151 0.99 0.82 -1.53
C GLN A 151 2.29 0.23 -2.08
N LEU A 152 2.18 -0.70 -3.05
CA LEU A 152 3.36 -1.38 -3.57
C LEU A 152 4.23 -0.45 -4.43
N LEU A 153 3.62 0.49 -5.17
CA LEU A 153 4.32 1.51 -5.94
C LEU A 153 5.17 2.37 -4.99
N THR A 154 4.57 2.80 -3.89
CA THR A 154 5.26 3.62 -2.89
C THR A 154 6.41 2.88 -2.24
N LEU A 155 6.22 1.62 -1.87
CA LEU A 155 7.28 0.79 -1.32
C LEU A 155 8.41 0.56 -2.33
N ALA A 156 8.11 0.38 -3.62
CA ALA A 156 9.11 0.26 -4.67
C ALA A 156 9.92 1.56 -4.82
N LEU A 157 9.25 2.72 -4.90
CA LEU A 157 9.91 4.03 -4.94
C LEU A 157 10.77 4.26 -3.69
N TYR A 158 10.30 3.84 -2.53
CA TYR A 158 11.06 3.92 -1.28
C TYR A 158 12.30 3.01 -1.28
N GLY A 159 12.18 1.79 -1.79
CA GLY A 159 13.32 0.90 -2.00
C GLY A 159 14.35 1.46 -3.00
N LEU A 160 13.89 2.15 -4.04
CA LEU A 160 14.76 2.87 -4.97
C LEU A 160 15.49 4.03 -4.28
N TYR A 161 14.79 4.85 -3.50
CA TYR A 161 15.39 5.92 -2.71
C TYR A 161 16.56 5.43 -1.85
N LYS A 162 16.42 4.27 -1.22
CA LYS A 162 17.48 3.66 -0.38
C LYS A 162 18.72 3.20 -1.16
N LYS A 163 18.59 2.94 -2.46
CA LYS A 163 19.65 2.37 -3.32
C LYS A 163 20.28 3.39 -4.27
N SER A 164 19.58 4.48 -4.57
CA SER A 164 19.99 5.53 -5.50
C SER A 164 20.80 6.64 -4.82
N ASP A 165 21.45 7.49 -5.62
CA ASP A 165 21.96 8.76 -5.11
C ASP A 165 20.78 9.62 -4.63
N ALA A 166 20.88 10.13 -3.40
CA ALA A 166 19.78 10.84 -2.75
C ALA A 166 19.41 12.12 -3.48
N LYS A 167 20.36 12.86 -4.08
CA LYS A 167 20.06 14.12 -4.77
C LYS A 167 19.36 13.86 -6.08
N GLU A 168 19.82 12.86 -6.83
CA GLU A 168 19.18 12.45 -8.07
C GLU A 168 17.77 11.93 -7.84
N PHE A 169 17.59 11.03 -6.86
CA PHE A 169 16.26 10.51 -6.53
C PHE A 169 15.30 11.63 -6.12
N VAL A 170 15.71 12.53 -5.21
CA VAL A 170 14.86 13.63 -4.75
C VAL A 170 14.45 14.54 -5.91
N LYS A 171 15.37 14.81 -6.86
CA LYS A 171 15.04 15.58 -8.07
C LYS A 171 13.95 14.88 -8.88
N THR A 172 14.15 13.61 -9.22
CA THR A 172 13.20 12.83 -10.03
C THR A 172 11.86 12.64 -9.31
N TYR A 173 11.87 12.38 -8.01
CA TYR A 173 10.67 12.21 -7.19
C TYR A 173 9.88 13.52 -7.05
N THR A 174 10.56 14.65 -6.90
CA THR A 174 9.90 15.98 -6.88
C THR A 174 9.25 16.26 -8.24
N GLU A 175 9.92 15.93 -9.34
CA GLU A 175 9.35 16.05 -10.67
C GLU A 175 8.12 15.15 -10.84
N PHE A 176 8.23 13.88 -10.44
CA PHE A 176 7.13 12.90 -10.42
C PHE A 176 5.90 13.45 -9.70
N LEU A 177 6.04 13.97 -8.47
CA LEU A 177 4.91 14.54 -7.71
C LEU A 177 4.34 15.78 -8.40
N SER A 178 5.21 16.59 -9.00
CA SER A 178 4.80 17.83 -9.65
C SER A 178 3.98 17.64 -10.92
N LEU A 179 3.89 16.41 -11.43
CA LEU A 179 3.08 16.04 -12.60
C LEU A 179 1.61 15.77 -12.23
N GLY A 180 1.26 15.58 -10.95
CA GLY A 180 -0.12 15.32 -10.54
C GLY A 180 -0.75 14.18 -11.34
N GLY A 181 -1.90 14.44 -11.95
CA GLY A 181 -2.62 13.53 -12.85
C GLY A 181 -2.30 13.72 -14.35
N SER A 182 -1.32 14.55 -14.73
CA SER A 182 -1.06 14.88 -16.14
C SER A 182 -0.35 13.78 -16.93
N LYS A 183 0.12 12.72 -16.26
CA LYS A 183 0.89 11.63 -16.83
C LYS A 183 0.34 10.28 -16.42
N SER A 184 0.46 9.31 -17.33
CA SER A 184 0.08 7.93 -17.03
C SER A 184 1.03 7.30 -16.00
N PRO A 185 0.59 6.31 -15.22
CA PRO A 185 1.48 5.60 -14.30
C PRO A 185 2.70 4.98 -14.98
N LYS A 186 2.56 4.52 -16.23
CA LYS A 186 3.67 4.01 -17.03
C LYS A 186 4.73 5.07 -17.31
N GLU A 187 4.31 6.27 -17.75
CA GLU A 187 5.24 7.39 -17.95
C GLU A 187 5.92 7.80 -16.64
N LEU A 188 5.16 7.84 -15.54
CA LEU A 188 5.69 8.21 -14.23
C LEU A 188 6.75 7.22 -13.71
N VAL A 189 6.51 5.92 -13.81
CA VAL A 189 7.50 4.88 -13.41
C VAL A 189 8.73 4.91 -14.32
N SER A 190 8.55 5.18 -15.62
CA SER A 190 9.67 5.27 -16.58
C SER A 190 10.71 6.35 -16.24
N MET A 191 10.32 7.39 -15.48
CA MET A 191 11.23 8.43 -14.99
C MET A 191 12.33 7.87 -14.08
N PHE A 192 12.07 6.74 -13.42
CA PHE A 192 13.04 6.04 -12.56
C PHE A 192 13.83 4.97 -13.32
N GLY A 193 13.64 4.85 -14.65
CA GLY A 193 14.30 3.85 -15.49
C GLY A 193 13.68 2.45 -15.42
N PHE A 194 12.43 2.34 -14.96
CA PHE A 194 11.72 1.06 -14.84
C PHE A 194 10.52 0.97 -15.76
N ASP A 195 10.15 -0.25 -16.14
CA ASP A 195 8.85 -0.53 -16.75
C ASP A 195 7.87 -0.97 -15.65
N ILE A 196 6.71 -0.34 -15.63
CA ILE A 196 5.63 -0.67 -14.70
C ILE A 196 5.10 -2.09 -14.89
N ASP A 197 5.22 -2.64 -16.11
CA ASP A 197 4.79 -4.00 -16.42
C ASP A 197 5.85 -5.06 -16.01
N SER A 198 7.05 -4.62 -15.59
CA SER A 198 8.13 -5.50 -15.18
C SER A 198 7.94 -6.05 -13.77
N LYS A 199 8.20 -7.35 -13.59
CA LYS A 199 8.18 -7.97 -12.26
C LYS A 199 9.27 -7.40 -11.37
N GLU A 200 10.42 -7.08 -11.96
CA GLU A 200 11.61 -6.57 -11.29
C GLU A 200 11.32 -5.29 -10.52
N PHE A 201 10.48 -4.40 -11.07
CA PHE A 201 10.08 -3.16 -10.39
C PHE A 201 9.27 -3.44 -9.12
N TRP A 202 8.23 -4.28 -9.22
CA TRP A 202 7.36 -4.61 -8.09
C TRP A 202 8.07 -5.42 -7.00
N GLU A 203 9.06 -6.25 -7.38
CA GLU A 203 9.89 -7.00 -6.44
C GLU A 203 10.68 -6.06 -5.50
N ILE A 204 11.02 -4.85 -5.94
CA ILE A 204 11.67 -3.84 -5.07
C ILE A 204 10.77 -3.50 -3.89
N GLY A 205 9.47 -3.28 -4.13
CA GLY A 205 8.51 -2.99 -3.08
C GLY A 205 8.29 -4.18 -2.14
N MET A 206 8.18 -5.40 -2.71
CA MET A 206 8.06 -6.62 -1.91
C MET A 206 9.29 -6.88 -1.04
N GLN A 207 10.48 -6.52 -1.51
CA GLN A 207 11.71 -6.64 -0.71
C GLN A 207 11.70 -5.72 0.51
N GLU A 208 11.09 -4.53 0.43
CA GLU A 208 10.92 -3.66 1.60
C GLU A 208 9.96 -4.27 2.64
N VAL A 209 8.88 -4.95 2.20
CA VAL A 209 8.02 -5.73 3.11
C VAL A 209 8.80 -6.85 3.79
N ARG A 210 9.62 -7.58 3.03
CA ARG A 210 10.48 -8.64 3.54
C ARG A 210 11.46 -8.12 4.60
N HIS A 211 12.12 -7.00 4.35
CA HIS A 211 13.05 -6.40 5.32
C HIS A 211 12.37 -6.04 6.64
N LEU A 212 11.13 -5.51 6.60
CA LEU A 212 10.35 -5.20 7.80
C LEU A 212 10.00 -6.47 8.58
N LEU A 213 9.61 -7.55 7.88
CA LEU A 213 9.29 -8.83 8.49
C LEU A 213 10.52 -9.48 9.13
N GLU A 214 11.66 -9.54 8.42
CA GLU A 214 12.91 -10.11 8.94
C GLU A 214 13.43 -9.34 10.16
N GLU A 215 13.27 -8.02 10.18
CA GLU A 215 13.56 -7.20 11.35
C GLU A 215 12.64 -7.50 12.52
N PHE A 216 11.33 -7.62 12.27
CA PHE A 216 10.35 -8.00 13.29
C PHE A 216 10.68 -9.37 13.90
N GLU A 217 10.91 -10.39 13.08
CA GLU A 217 11.24 -11.76 13.50
C GLU A 217 12.52 -11.81 14.33
N ARG A 218 13.56 -11.07 13.91
CA ARG A 218 14.82 -10.98 14.66
C ARG A 218 14.62 -10.39 16.05
N LEU A 219 13.84 -9.32 16.17
CA LEU A 219 13.58 -8.69 17.48
C LEU A 219 12.71 -9.57 18.38
N LEU A 220 11.79 -10.35 17.80
CA LEU A 220 10.96 -11.31 18.52
C LEU A 220 11.81 -12.46 19.08
N ALA A 221 12.69 -13.06 18.28
CA ALA A 221 13.57 -14.15 18.70
C ALA A 221 14.54 -13.73 19.82
N CYS A 222 15.00 -12.47 19.83
CA CYS A 222 15.83 -11.94 20.92
C CYS A 222 15.07 -11.78 22.25
N LYS A 223 13.73 -11.81 22.25
CA LYS A 223 12.90 -11.67 23.46
C LYS A 223 12.51 -13.01 24.07
N GLU A 224 12.52 -14.08 23.27
CA GLU A 224 12.23 -15.45 23.72
C GLU A 224 13.44 -16.15 24.36
N ASN A 225 14.64 -15.57 24.23
CA ASN A 225 15.88 -16.00 24.88
C ASN A 225 16.21 -15.14 26.10
#